data_AF-A0A4Y9QF60-F1
#
_entry.id   AF-A0A4Y9QF60-F1
#
_cell.length_a   1.000
_cell.length_b   1.000
_cell.length_c   1.000
_cell.angle_alpha   90.00
_cell.angle_beta   90.00
_cell.angle_gamma   90.00
#
_symmetry.space_group_name_H-M   'P 1'
#
loop_
_entity.id
_entity.type
_entity.pdbx_description
1 polymer ?
#
loop_
_entity_poly.entity_id
_entity_poly.type
_entity_poly.pdbx_seq_one_letter_code
_entity_poly.pdbx_strand_id
1 'polypeptide(L)'
;MARTSIFAAVSLDGFIAADDDTVGPLFDWYSNGDVAGTFSDKDRVFRTTQATADFLQEFAPGIAAGVIGRRLFDLTNGWNGVPANGEHVFVVTHEVPAEWPYLDTAPYTFVTDGVRSAVEQAKALAGDRDVSVSAGQIGGQAIREGLIDQVVLNLVPAVLGSGVPFFGTGAMADPVLFEDPRIVQGKQVTHLVYDVRRGRS
;
A
#
# COMPACT_ATOMS: atom_id res chain seq x y z
N MET A 1 5.99 -2.91 18.57
CA MET A 1 4.81 -3.57 17.97
C MET A 1 4.76 -3.14 16.52
N ALA A 2 4.68 -4.12 15.61
CA ALA A 2 4.52 -3.89 14.18
C ALA A 2 3.41 -2.88 13.88
N ARG A 3 3.73 -1.81 13.14
CA ARG A 3 2.72 -0.90 12.60
C ARG A 3 2.08 -1.50 11.37
N THR A 4 0.82 -1.16 11.13
CA THR A 4 0.11 -1.46 9.90
C THR A 4 -0.23 -0.18 9.17
N SER A 5 0.29 -0.03 7.97
CA SER A 5 0.21 1.21 7.21
C SER A 5 -0.41 1.02 5.85
N ILE A 6 -1.31 1.92 5.45
CA ILE A 6 -1.68 2.06 4.05
C ILE A 6 -0.63 2.94 3.37
N PHE A 7 -0.06 2.50 2.25
CA PHE A 7 0.89 3.29 1.45
C PHE A 7 0.50 3.22 -0.02
N ALA A 8 0.13 4.35 -0.63
CA ALA A 8 -0.12 4.43 -2.07
C ALA A 8 0.05 5.85 -2.63
N ALA A 9 0.22 5.94 -3.94
CA ALA A 9 0.04 7.19 -4.68
C ALA A 9 -1.45 7.50 -4.84
N VAL A 10 -1.79 8.78 -4.77
CA VAL A 10 -3.19 9.24 -4.80
C VAL A 10 -3.30 10.58 -5.51
N SER A 11 -4.35 10.76 -6.30
CA SER A 11 -4.68 12.04 -6.92
C SER A 11 -5.22 13.05 -5.89
N LEU A 12 -5.29 14.33 -6.27
CA LEU A 12 -5.87 15.39 -5.44
C LEU A 12 -7.34 15.14 -5.08
N ASP A 13 -8.07 14.46 -5.97
CA ASP A 13 -9.47 14.07 -5.80
C ASP A 13 -9.65 12.67 -5.20
N GLY A 14 -8.58 12.02 -4.73
CA GLY A 14 -8.66 10.85 -3.85
C GLY A 14 -8.70 9.49 -4.53
N PHE A 15 -8.20 9.37 -5.76
CA PHE A 15 -8.17 8.13 -6.53
C PHE A 15 -6.75 7.56 -6.68
N ILE A 16 -6.63 6.23 -6.70
CA ILE A 16 -5.35 5.49 -6.78
C ILE A 16 -5.08 4.88 -8.15
N ALA A 17 -6.09 4.86 -9.01
CA ALA A 17 -6.06 4.42 -10.40
C ALA A 17 -7.31 4.95 -11.10
N ALA A 18 -7.29 5.01 -12.42
CA ALA A 18 -8.48 5.26 -13.24
C ALA A 18 -9.44 4.04 -13.21
N ASP A 19 -10.63 4.20 -13.81
CA ASP A 19 -11.67 3.15 -13.82
C ASP A 19 -11.23 1.85 -14.53
N ASP A 20 -10.28 1.96 -15.47
CA ASP A 20 -9.67 0.86 -16.21
C ASP A 20 -8.40 0.29 -15.53
N ASP A 21 -8.19 0.62 -14.25
CA ASP A 21 -7.03 0.24 -13.43
C ASP A 21 -5.68 0.84 -13.86
N THR A 22 -5.67 1.74 -14.86
CA THR A 22 -4.43 2.43 -15.22
C THR A 22 -4.04 3.45 -14.16
N VAL A 23 -2.75 3.50 -13.81
CA VAL A 23 -2.23 4.44 -12.81
C VAL A 23 -1.88 5.81 -13.40
N GLY A 24 -1.60 5.85 -14.70
CA GLY A 24 -1.26 7.08 -15.43
C GLY A 24 -0.24 7.96 -14.69
N PRO A 25 -0.52 9.27 -14.51
CA PRO A 25 0.43 10.23 -13.94
C PRO A 25 0.74 9.98 -12.45
N LEU A 26 -0.03 9.10 -11.77
CA LEU A 26 0.18 8.82 -10.35
C LEU A 26 1.55 8.21 -10.05
N PHE A 27 2.21 7.62 -11.06
CA PHE A 27 3.48 6.92 -10.90
C PHE A 27 4.66 7.66 -11.56
N ASP A 28 4.42 8.80 -12.23
CA ASP A 28 5.48 9.57 -12.90
C ASP A 28 6.59 10.01 -11.95
N TRP A 29 6.26 10.21 -10.67
CA TRP A 29 7.23 10.60 -9.65
C TRP A 29 8.28 9.53 -9.36
N TYR A 30 8.05 8.25 -9.71
CA TYR A 30 9.06 7.20 -9.63
C TYR A 30 10.21 7.37 -10.64
N SER A 31 10.12 8.32 -11.59
CA SER A 31 11.12 8.54 -12.64
C SER A 31 11.49 10.02 -12.81
N ASN A 32 11.27 10.86 -11.79
CA ASN A 32 11.34 12.32 -11.95
C ASN A 32 12.60 12.99 -11.37
N GLY A 33 13.58 12.19 -10.93
CA GLY A 33 14.86 12.67 -10.42
C GLY A 33 16.00 11.70 -10.69
N ASP A 34 17.15 12.00 -10.09
CA ASP A 34 18.42 11.33 -10.42
C ASP A 34 18.87 10.33 -9.35
N VAL A 35 18.15 10.19 -8.24
CA VAL A 35 18.53 9.29 -7.14
C VAL A 35 17.88 7.93 -7.34
N ALA A 36 18.69 6.92 -7.63
CA ALA A 36 18.22 5.55 -7.80
C ALA A 36 17.86 4.92 -6.44
N GLY A 37 16.77 4.16 -6.42
CA GLY A 37 16.33 3.39 -5.27
C GLY A 37 15.60 2.12 -5.69
N THR A 38 15.50 1.19 -4.75
CA THR A 38 14.74 -0.06 -4.87
C THR A 38 14.10 -0.35 -3.52
N PHE A 39 13.04 -1.17 -3.52
CA PHE A 39 12.51 -1.77 -2.30
C PHE A 39 13.19 -3.12 -2.06
N SER A 40 12.42 -4.17 -1.75
CA SER A 40 12.95 -5.53 -1.58
C SER A 40 13.37 -6.15 -2.92
N ASP A 41 12.61 -5.94 -3.98
CA ASP A 41 12.98 -6.32 -5.34
C ASP A 41 14.05 -5.38 -5.91
N LYS A 42 15.27 -5.89 -6.08
CA LYS A 42 16.44 -5.13 -6.54
C LYS A 42 16.44 -4.86 -8.04
N ASP A 43 15.62 -5.57 -8.81
CA ASP A 43 15.50 -5.37 -10.25
C ASP A 43 14.48 -4.28 -10.60
N ARG A 44 13.62 -3.89 -9.64
CA ARG A 44 12.64 -2.79 -9.77
C ARG A 44 13.22 -1.45 -9.32
N VAL A 45 14.12 -0.90 -10.13
CA VAL A 45 14.74 0.40 -9.85
C VAL A 45 13.79 1.55 -10.21
N PHE A 46 13.63 2.47 -9.27
CA PHE A 46 13.03 3.80 -9.50
C PHE A 46 14.08 4.90 -9.37
N ARG A 47 13.81 6.07 -9.95
CA ARG A 47 14.66 7.27 -9.84
C ARG A 47 13.86 8.48 -9.42
N THR A 48 14.15 8.98 -8.23
CA THR A 48 13.35 10.04 -7.58
C THR A 48 14.25 11.22 -7.19
N THR A 49 13.64 12.28 -6.66
CA THR A 49 14.41 13.35 -5.99
C THR A 49 15.05 12.85 -4.70
N GLN A 50 16.09 13.52 -4.22
CA GLN A 50 16.75 13.16 -2.95
C GLN A 50 15.75 13.12 -1.78
N ALA A 51 14.88 14.11 -1.65
CA ALA A 51 13.89 14.16 -0.57
C ALA A 51 12.93 12.97 -0.58
N THR A 52 12.47 12.55 -1.76
CA THR A 52 11.65 11.34 -1.92
C THR A 52 12.46 10.07 -1.63
N ALA A 53 13.70 9.98 -2.11
CA ALA A 53 14.56 8.84 -1.85
C ALA A 53 14.81 8.64 -0.35
N ASP A 54 15.13 9.72 0.37
CA ASP A 54 15.35 9.70 1.82
C ASP A 54 14.08 9.24 2.56
N PHE A 55 12.92 9.75 2.15
CA PHE A 55 11.63 9.35 2.71
C PHE A 55 11.34 7.85 2.47
N LEU A 56 11.53 7.36 1.26
CA LEU A 56 11.30 5.96 0.92
C LEU A 56 12.27 5.02 1.65
N GLN A 57 13.51 5.45 1.86
CA GLN A 57 14.51 4.69 2.62
C GLN A 57 14.17 4.59 4.11
N GLU A 58 13.48 5.58 4.67
CA GLU A 58 12.98 5.52 6.04
C GLU A 58 11.81 4.53 6.17
N PHE A 59 10.94 4.49 5.15
CA PHE A 59 9.68 3.75 5.22
C PHE A 59 9.78 2.29 4.79
N ALA A 60 10.37 2.03 3.61
CA ALA A 60 10.27 0.73 2.96
C ALA A 60 11.04 -0.41 3.64
N PRO A 61 12.27 -0.22 4.16
CA PRO A 61 13.04 -1.31 4.78
C PRO A 61 12.37 -1.89 6.04
N GLY A 62 11.47 -1.15 6.68
CA GLY A 62 10.73 -1.61 7.85
C GLY A 62 9.61 -2.60 7.54
N ILE A 63 9.18 -2.72 6.27
CA ILE A 63 8.04 -3.56 5.87
C ILE A 63 8.49 -5.02 5.70
N ALA A 64 7.91 -5.92 6.49
CA ALA A 64 8.13 -7.36 6.35
C ALA A 64 7.15 -8.03 5.40
N ALA A 65 5.89 -7.58 5.40
CA ALA A 65 4.83 -8.20 4.62
C ALA A 65 3.82 -7.20 4.06
N GLY A 66 3.24 -7.54 2.90
CA GLY A 66 2.14 -6.80 2.28
C GLY A 66 0.82 -7.56 2.41
N VAL A 67 -0.28 -6.84 2.61
CA VAL A 67 -1.66 -7.35 2.50
C VAL A 67 -2.31 -6.65 1.31
N ILE A 68 -2.72 -7.42 0.31
CA ILE A 68 -3.31 -6.90 -0.93
C ILE A 68 -4.64 -7.58 -1.25
N GLY A 69 -5.42 -6.94 -2.11
CA GLY A 69 -6.64 -7.55 -2.66
C GLY A 69 -6.38 -8.35 -3.91
N ARG A 70 -7.30 -9.29 -4.21
CA ARG A 70 -7.25 -10.11 -5.43
C ARG A 70 -7.09 -9.31 -6.72
N ARG A 71 -7.80 -8.17 -6.87
CA ARG A 71 -7.70 -7.30 -8.07
C ARG A 71 -6.26 -6.81 -8.31
N LEU A 72 -5.57 -6.32 -7.27
CA LEU A 72 -4.18 -5.85 -7.40
C LEU A 72 -3.22 -7.02 -7.70
N PHE A 73 -3.47 -8.18 -7.10
CA PHE A 73 -2.72 -9.39 -7.42
C PHE A 73 -2.84 -9.75 -8.91
N ASP A 74 -4.07 -9.78 -9.45
CA ASP A 74 -4.30 -10.14 -10.86
C ASP A 74 -3.67 -9.12 -11.82
N LEU A 75 -3.82 -7.82 -11.56
CA LEU A 75 -3.25 -6.74 -12.39
C LEU A 75 -1.72 -6.81 -12.49
N THR A 76 -1.06 -7.29 -11.44
CA THR A 76 0.40 -7.36 -11.37
C THR A 76 0.94 -8.76 -11.63
N ASN A 77 0.07 -9.76 -11.85
CA ASN A 77 0.40 -11.18 -11.84
C ASN A 77 1.16 -11.60 -10.56
N GLY A 78 0.79 -11.03 -9.41
CA GLY A 78 1.54 -11.18 -8.15
C GLY A 78 3.01 -10.80 -8.31
N TRP A 79 3.27 -9.77 -9.13
CA TRP A 79 4.61 -9.33 -9.50
C TRP A 79 5.53 -10.46 -9.99
N ASN A 80 4.96 -11.45 -10.69
CA ASN A 80 5.64 -12.66 -11.16
C ASN A 80 6.31 -13.46 -10.02
N GLY A 81 5.66 -13.51 -8.86
CA GLY A 81 6.10 -14.26 -7.69
C GLY A 81 7.11 -13.54 -6.80
N VAL A 82 7.51 -12.31 -7.13
CA VAL A 82 8.47 -11.52 -6.34
C VAL A 82 7.73 -10.36 -5.67
N PRO A 83 7.59 -10.33 -4.33
CA PRO A 83 6.97 -9.20 -3.63
C PRO A 83 7.60 -7.86 -4.02
N ALA A 84 6.77 -6.87 -4.37
CA ALA A 84 7.27 -5.54 -4.73
C ALA A 84 7.88 -4.79 -3.53
N ASN A 85 7.43 -5.09 -2.31
CA ASN A 85 8.02 -4.61 -1.07
C ASN A 85 7.81 -5.66 0.04
N GLY A 86 8.77 -5.79 0.95
CA GLY A 86 8.81 -6.84 1.96
C GLY A 86 9.17 -8.22 1.42
N GLU A 87 8.97 -9.23 2.27
CA GLU A 87 9.41 -10.61 2.07
C GLU A 87 8.24 -11.56 1.75
N HIS A 88 7.01 -11.19 2.10
CA HIS A 88 5.82 -12.03 1.93
C HIS A 88 4.57 -11.21 1.58
N VAL A 89 3.64 -11.79 0.83
CA VAL A 89 2.37 -11.14 0.47
C VAL A 89 1.17 -11.99 0.86
N PHE A 90 0.23 -11.41 1.58
CA PHE A 90 -1.07 -12.00 1.90
C PHE A 90 -2.13 -11.43 0.96
N VAL A 91 -2.75 -12.29 0.16
CA VAL A 91 -3.75 -11.92 -0.84
C VAL A 91 -5.14 -12.24 -0.30
N VAL A 92 -5.93 -11.20 0.00
CA VAL A 92 -7.33 -11.36 0.38
C VAL A 92 -8.15 -11.69 -0.86
N THR A 93 -8.76 -12.86 -0.87
CA THR A 93 -9.53 -13.40 -2.01
C THR A 93 -10.67 -14.28 -1.51
N HIS A 94 -11.71 -14.51 -2.32
CA HIS A 94 -12.73 -15.53 -2.00
C HIS A 94 -12.31 -16.92 -2.48
N GLU A 95 -11.42 -16.98 -3.46
CA GLU A 95 -10.96 -18.22 -4.09
C GLU A 95 -9.46 -18.14 -4.39
N VAL A 96 -8.75 -19.21 -4.06
CA VAL A 96 -7.33 -19.38 -4.39
C VAL A 96 -7.19 -19.62 -5.89
N PRO A 97 -6.28 -18.95 -6.61
CA PRO A 97 -6.10 -19.21 -8.04
C PRO A 97 -5.68 -20.66 -8.28
N ALA A 98 -6.43 -21.37 -9.12
CA ALA A 98 -6.08 -22.73 -9.51
C ALA A 98 -4.81 -22.80 -10.37
N GLU A 99 -4.59 -21.77 -11.19
CA GLU A 99 -3.46 -21.69 -12.13
C GLU A 99 -2.72 -20.37 -11.91
N TRP A 100 -1.67 -20.43 -11.09
CA TRP A 100 -0.67 -19.37 -11.00
C TRP A 100 0.71 -20.02 -10.99
N PRO A 101 1.61 -19.70 -11.94
CA PRO A 101 2.89 -20.42 -12.10
C PRO A 101 3.81 -20.44 -10.87
N TYR A 102 3.55 -19.55 -9.91
CA TYR A 102 4.37 -19.37 -8.71
C TYR A 102 3.67 -19.84 -7.43
N LEU A 103 2.53 -20.54 -7.53
CA LEU A 103 1.70 -20.91 -6.38
C LEU A 103 2.46 -21.66 -5.29
N ASP A 104 3.38 -22.55 -5.67
CA ASP A 104 4.17 -23.38 -4.75
C ASP A 104 5.55 -22.80 -4.40
N THR A 105 5.97 -21.71 -5.06
CA THR A 105 7.36 -21.21 -4.99
C THR A 105 7.47 -19.78 -4.49
N ALA A 106 6.46 -18.95 -4.73
CA ALA A 106 6.46 -17.56 -4.30
C ALA A 106 6.03 -17.43 -2.83
N PRO A 107 6.56 -16.44 -2.09
CA PRO A 107 6.18 -16.17 -0.71
C PRO A 107 4.82 -15.45 -0.65
N TYR A 108 3.77 -16.16 -1.06
CA TYR A 108 2.40 -15.65 -1.13
C TYR A 108 1.46 -16.57 -0.36
N THR A 109 0.52 -15.97 0.37
CA THR A 109 -0.54 -16.70 1.07
C THR A 109 -1.89 -16.12 0.67
N PHE A 110 -2.75 -16.96 0.10
CA PHE A 110 -4.12 -16.58 -0.23
C PHE A 110 -5.01 -16.78 1.00
N VAL A 111 -5.68 -15.71 1.43
CA VAL A 111 -6.49 -15.70 2.66
C VAL A 111 -7.95 -15.49 2.27
N THR A 112 -8.78 -16.48 2.63
CA THR A 112 -10.23 -16.49 2.33
C THR A 112 -11.12 -15.99 3.46
N ASP A 113 -10.55 -15.80 4.65
CA ASP A 113 -11.28 -15.40 5.87
C ASP A 113 -11.32 -13.87 6.06
N GLY A 114 -11.10 -13.10 5.00
CA GLY A 114 -11.21 -11.66 4.98
C GLY A 114 -9.97 -10.88 5.48
N VAL A 115 -10.11 -9.55 5.52
CA VAL A 115 -8.97 -8.64 5.75
C VAL A 115 -8.36 -8.75 7.14
N ARG A 116 -9.17 -8.99 8.18
CA ARG A 116 -8.69 -9.16 9.55
C ARG A 116 -7.73 -10.32 9.68
N SER A 117 -8.16 -11.49 9.19
CA SER A 117 -7.33 -12.70 9.19
C SER A 117 -6.01 -12.46 8.43
N ALA A 118 -6.05 -11.80 7.28
CA ALA A 118 -4.84 -11.51 6.51
C ALA A 118 -3.88 -10.55 7.25
N VAL A 119 -4.39 -9.50 7.89
CA VAL A 119 -3.55 -8.57 8.68
C VAL A 119 -2.99 -9.26 9.92
N GLU A 120 -3.75 -10.09 10.61
CA GLU A 120 -3.28 -10.84 11.79
C GLU A 120 -2.17 -11.84 11.42
N GLN A 121 -2.33 -12.59 10.33
CA GLN A 121 -1.31 -13.48 9.81
C GLN A 121 -0.06 -12.72 9.36
N ALA A 122 -0.23 -11.58 8.68
CA ALA A 122 0.89 -10.72 8.29
C ALA A 122 1.66 -10.18 9.50
N LYS A 123 0.96 -9.73 10.54
CA LYS A 123 1.59 -9.29 11.80
C LYS A 123 2.34 -10.43 12.50
N ALA A 124 1.77 -11.63 12.53
CA ALA A 124 2.41 -12.79 13.12
C ALA A 124 3.72 -13.13 12.39
N LEU A 125 3.75 -13.03 11.05
CA LEU A 125 4.96 -13.20 10.25
C LEU A 125 5.97 -12.06 10.45
N ALA A 126 5.48 -10.82 10.52
CA ALA A 126 6.32 -9.62 10.60
C ALA A 126 7.07 -9.48 11.94
N GLY A 127 6.51 -10.01 13.03
CA GLY A 127 7.09 -9.87 14.37
C GLY A 127 7.11 -8.41 14.81
N ASP A 128 8.31 -7.84 14.96
CA ASP A 128 8.49 -6.43 15.32
C ASP A 128 8.55 -5.48 14.13
N ARG A 129 8.57 -6.00 12.89
CA ARG A 129 8.60 -5.22 11.64
C ARG A 129 7.20 -4.84 11.18
N ASP A 130 7.10 -3.87 10.30
CA ASP A 130 5.84 -3.28 9.88
C ASP A 130 5.15 -4.09 8.76
N VAL A 131 3.84 -3.88 8.61
CA VAL A 131 2.97 -4.50 7.59
C VAL A 131 2.38 -3.41 6.71
N SER A 132 2.51 -3.56 5.38
CA SER A 132 1.86 -2.69 4.41
C SER A 132 0.49 -3.25 4.02
N VAL A 133 -0.52 -2.39 3.89
CA VAL A 133 -1.84 -2.74 3.38
C VAL A 133 -2.11 -1.92 2.13
N SER A 134 -2.51 -2.57 1.03
CA SER A 134 -2.85 -1.83 -0.19
C SER A 134 -4.02 -0.89 0.05
N ALA A 135 -3.98 0.31 -0.54
CA ALA A 135 -5.14 1.19 -0.63
C ALA A 135 -6.29 0.56 -1.43
N GLY A 136 -7.38 1.29 -1.62
CA GLY A 136 -8.58 0.80 -2.26
C GLY A 136 -9.44 -0.04 -1.32
N GLN A 137 -10.08 -1.07 -1.85
CA GLN A 137 -11.07 -1.83 -1.08
C GLN A 137 -10.49 -2.52 0.16
N ILE A 138 -9.25 -3.05 0.10
CA ILE A 138 -8.63 -3.72 1.24
C ILE A 138 -8.22 -2.73 2.32
N GLY A 139 -7.55 -1.63 1.97
CA GLY A 139 -7.23 -0.56 2.90
C GLY A 139 -8.49 0.05 3.54
N GLY A 140 -9.54 0.24 2.73
CA GLY A 140 -10.86 0.68 3.17
C GLY A 140 -11.53 -0.25 4.18
N GLN A 141 -11.44 -1.56 3.99
CA GLN A 141 -11.93 -2.52 4.98
C GLN A 141 -11.07 -2.51 6.24
N ALA A 142 -9.74 -2.51 6.09
CA ALA A 142 -8.82 -2.53 7.22
C ALA A 142 -8.98 -1.31 8.14
N ILE A 143 -9.15 -0.11 7.57
CA ILE A 143 -9.37 1.10 8.37
C ILE A 143 -10.73 1.08 9.07
N ARG A 144 -11.79 0.60 8.40
CA ARG A 144 -13.13 0.41 9.01
C ARG A 144 -13.10 -0.56 10.19
N GLU A 145 -12.19 -1.53 10.14
CA GLU A 145 -12.00 -2.54 11.15
C GLU A 145 -10.99 -2.15 12.26
N GLY A 146 -10.46 -0.93 12.22
CA GLY A 146 -9.50 -0.42 13.20
C GLY A 146 -8.12 -1.07 13.13
N LEU A 147 -7.77 -1.66 11.99
CA LEU A 147 -6.53 -2.45 11.82
C LEU A 147 -5.33 -1.61 11.39
N ILE A 148 -5.55 -0.35 11.00
CA ILE A 148 -4.53 0.56 10.46
C ILE A 148 -4.02 1.48 11.58
N ASP A 149 -2.70 1.59 11.69
CA ASP A 149 -2.00 2.53 12.56
C ASP A 149 -1.66 3.84 11.84
N GLN A 150 -1.37 3.77 10.54
CA GLN A 150 -0.84 4.89 9.77
C GLN A 150 -1.36 4.89 8.31
N VAL A 151 -1.53 6.08 7.74
CA VAL A 151 -1.84 6.26 6.31
C VAL A 151 -0.80 7.18 5.69
N VAL A 152 -0.16 6.68 4.62
CA VAL A 152 0.77 7.43 3.78
C VAL A 152 0.10 7.73 2.45
N LEU A 153 -0.22 9.01 2.26
CA LEU A 153 -0.72 9.56 0.99
C LEU A 153 0.46 10.14 0.22
N ASN A 154 0.88 9.47 -0.85
CA ASN A 154 1.81 10.08 -1.80
C ASN A 154 0.96 10.91 -2.78
N LEU A 155 0.62 12.13 -2.36
CA LEU A 155 -0.33 13.01 -3.03
C LEU A 155 0.28 13.61 -4.30
N VAL A 156 -0.28 13.22 -5.44
CA VAL A 156 0.15 13.65 -6.78
C VAL A 156 -0.72 14.85 -7.20
N PRO A 157 -0.15 15.91 -7.78
CA PRO A 157 -0.88 17.11 -8.20
C PRO A 157 -1.64 16.88 -9.52
N ALA A 158 -2.53 15.89 -9.52
CA ALA A 158 -3.39 15.51 -10.64
C ALA A 158 -4.83 15.31 -10.15
N VAL A 159 -5.80 15.53 -11.02
CA VAL A 159 -7.22 15.21 -10.80
C VAL A 159 -7.59 14.16 -11.85
N LEU A 160 -8.09 13.00 -11.41
CA LEU A 160 -8.49 11.92 -12.33
C LEU A 160 -9.96 12.04 -12.75
N GLY A 161 -10.80 12.66 -11.93
CA GLY A 161 -12.24 12.86 -12.13
C GLY A 161 -13.07 11.64 -11.69
N SER A 162 -12.59 10.44 -11.97
CA SER A 162 -13.14 9.17 -11.50
C SER A 162 -12.04 8.12 -11.38
N GLY A 163 -12.35 6.99 -10.75
CA GLY A 163 -11.42 5.89 -10.60
C GLY A 163 -11.63 5.08 -9.34
N VAL A 164 -10.58 4.35 -8.96
CA VAL A 164 -10.55 3.53 -7.74
C VAL A 164 -10.29 4.44 -6.53
N PRO A 165 -11.24 4.61 -5.59
CA PRO A 165 -11.05 5.51 -4.45
C PRO A 165 -9.99 5.00 -3.47
N PHE A 166 -9.23 5.89 -2.84
CA PHE A 166 -8.15 5.54 -1.92
C PHE A 166 -8.60 4.67 -0.74
N PHE A 167 -9.75 4.97 -0.13
CA PHE A 167 -10.33 4.16 0.95
C PHE A 167 -11.36 3.16 0.45
N GLY A 168 -11.37 2.87 -0.86
CA GLY A 168 -12.35 2.00 -1.48
C GLY A 168 -13.77 2.53 -1.33
N THR A 169 -14.73 1.60 -1.38
CA THR A 169 -16.15 1.91 -1.24
C THR A 169 -16.71 1.36 0.09
N GLY A 170 -17.83 1.93 0.53
CA GLY A 170 -18.51 1.57 1.77
C GLY A 170 -18.38 2.66 2.84
N ALA A 171 -19.43 2.82 3.63
CA ALA A 171 -19.49 3.84 4.67
C ALA A 171 -18.66 3.44 5.90
N MET A 172 -18.03 4.43 6.52
CA MET A 172 -17.52 4.32 7.89
C MET A 172 -18.71 4.40 8.87
N ALA A 173 -18.68 3.62 9.95
CA ALA A 173 -19.68 3.75 11.01
C ALA A 173 -19.52 5.10 11.74
N ASP A 174 -18.27 5.45 12.07
CA ASP A 174 -17.86 6.71 12.67
C ASP A 174 -16.67 7.31 11.91
N PRO A 175 -16.45 8.64 11.94
CA PRO A 175 -15.25 9.24 11.37
C PRO A 175 -13.98 8.70 12.04
N VAL A 176 -13.04 8.20 11.23
CA VAL A 176 -11.68 7.89 11.70
C VAL A 176 -10.87 9.18 11.68
N LEU A 177 -10.28 9.51 12.81
CA LEU A 177 -9.54 10.75 13.01
C LEU A 177 -8.05 10.46 12.97
N PHE A 178 -7.28 11.41 12.47
CA PHE A 178 -5.83 11.33 12.36
C PHE A 178 -5.17 12.49 13.11
N GLU A 179 -3.92 12.30 13.51
CA GLU A 179 -3.07 13.39 13.98
C GLU A 179 -2.62 14.29 12.82
N ASP A 180 -1.99 15.42 13.13
CA ASP A 180 -1.40 16.30 12.12
C ASP A 180 -0.30 15.55 11.33
N PRO A 181 -0.21 15.77 10.00
CA PRO A 181 0.68 14.99 9.18
C PRO A 181 2.13 15.40 9.35
N ARG A 182 3.04 14.43 9.23
CA ARG A 182 4.38 14.72 8.74
C ARG A 182 4.31 14.92 7.22
N ILE A 183 4.97 15.97 6.75
CA ILE A 183 4.97 16.36 5.34
C ILE A 183 6.39 16.28 4.78
N VAL A 184 6.57 15.56 3.67
CA VAL A 184 7.79 15.59 2.87
C VAL A 184 7.43 16.00 1.45
N GLN A 185 7.93 17.15 1.03
CA GLN A 185 7.71 17.66 -0.32
C GLN A 185 8.72 17.06 -1.30
N GLY A 186 8.23 16.30 -2.28
CA GLY A 186 8.99 15.89 -3.45
C GLY A 186 8.68 16.76 -4.67
N LYS A 187 9.25 16.40 -5.82
CA LYS A 187 8.82 16.94 -7.12
C LYS A 187 7.61 16.13 -7.60
N GLN A 188 6.54 16.78 -8.05
CA GLN A 188 5.30 16.12 -8.54
C GLN A 188 4.65 15.13 -7.56
N VAL A 189 5.02 15.15 -6.28
CA VAL A 189 4.42 14.34 -5.21
C VAL A 189 4.67 15.02 -3.87
N THR A 190 3.69 14.98 -2.97
CA THR A 190 3.85 15.35 -1.56
C THR A 190 3.54 14.14 -0.71
N HIS A 191 4.51 13.67 0.06
CA HIS A 191 4.32 12.53 0.96
C HIS A 191 3.73 13.04 2.28
N LEU A 192 2.48 12.65 2.55
CA LEU A 192 1.76 12.99 3.77
C LEU A 192 1.62 11.73 4.60
N VAL A 193 2.13 11.76 5.83
CA VAL A 193 2.08 10.64 6.77
C VAL A 193 1.18 11.02 7.92
N TYR A 194 0.06 10.32 8.05
CA TYR A 194 -0.95 10.51 9.09
C TYR A 194 -0.96 9.30 10.02
N ASP A 195 -0.76 9.53 11.32
CA ASP A 195 -1.01 8.50 12.32
C ASP A 195 -2.49 8.52 12.75
N VAL A 196 -3.10 7.35 12.89
CA VAL A 196 -4.49 7.25 13.37
C VAL A 196 -4.55 7.74 14.81
N ARG A 197 -5.44 8.69 15.07
CA ARG A 197 -5.68 9.21 16.41
C ARG A 197 -6.45 8.19 17.23
N ARG A 198 -5.76 7.56 18.17
CA ARG A 198 -6.39 6.69 19.17
C ARG A 198 -6.92 7.57 20.30
N GLY A 199 -8.21 7.45 20.61
CA GLY A 199 -8.78 8.10 21.79
C GLY A 199 -7.96 7.73 23.02
N ARG A 200 -7.49 8.72 23.78
CA ARG A 200 -6.89 8.47 25.08
C ARG A 200 -7.99 7.82 25.94
N SER A 201 -7.84 6.55 26.26
CA SER A 201 -8.64 5.88 27.30
C SER A 201 -8.48 6.59 28.64
#